data_AF-A0A9E0WFV4-F1
#
_entry.id   AF-A0A9E0WFV4-F1
#
_cell.length_a   1.000
_cell.length_b   1.000
_cell.length_c   1.000
_cell.angle_alpha   90.00
_cell.angle_beta   90.00
_cell.angle_gamma   90.00
#
_symmetry.space_group_name_H-M   'P 1'
#
loop_
_entity.id
_entity.type
_entity.pdbx_description
1 polymer ?
#
loop_
_entity_poly.entity_id
_entity_poly.type
_entity_poly.pdbx_seq_one_letter_code
_entity_poly.pdbx_strand_id
1 'polypeptide(L)'
;LEGLCHVYVDGAADPQKAINIVVNSKMRRTGICGSAETLLIDRAVAETLLPALASALSDAGCTLKGDEAARTIIPDMQAASEDDWRTEYLDAILSVRVVDGVDGAMAHIAHYGTSHTEAIITEDAETAARFLNEVDSGIVLHNASTQFADGGQFGMGAEIGIATGRIHARGPVGAEQLTIYKYVVRGTGQIRP
;
A
#
# COMPACT_ATOMS: atom_id res chain seq x y z
N LEU A 1 9.87 12.67 2.47
CA LEU A 1 9.44 11.28 2.72
C LEU A 1 8.38 11.03 1.67
N GLU A 2 8.60 10.00 0.86
CA GLU A 2 7.78 9.65 -0.30
C GLU A 2 6.90 8.46 0.08
N GLY A 3 5.65 8.44 -0.37
CA GLY A 3 4.66 7.40 -0.13
C GLY A 3 4.30 6.65 -1.42
N LEU A 4 5.23 5.85 -1.93
CA LEU A 4 4.96 4.97 -3.06
C LEU A 4 4.20 3.72 -2.59
N CYS A 5 2.89 3.86 -2.45
CA CYS A 5 2.01 2.82 -1.92
C CYS A 5 1.48 1.89 -3.03
N HIS A 6 1.37 0.59 -2.74
CA HIS A 6 0.84 -0.40 -3.66
C HIS A 6 -0.50 -0.98 -3.16
N VAL A 7 -1.35 -1.33 -4.12
CA VAL A 7 -2.50 -2.21 -3.90
C VAL A 7 -2.33 -3.44 -4.77
N TYR A 8 -2.24 -4.62 -4.16
CA TYR A 8 -2.20 -5.90 -4.85
C TYR A 8 -3.58 -6.54 -4.87
N VAL A 9 -4.07 -6.86 -6.06
CA VAL A 9 -5.29 -7.62 -6.31
C VAL A 9 -4.90 -9.07 -6.62
N ASP A 10 -5.15 -9.95 -5.67
CA ASP A 10 -4.81 -11.38 -5.72
C ASP A 10 -5.77 -12.19 -6.58
N GLY A 11 -5.35 -13.40 -6.97
CA GLY A 11 -6.18 -14.33 -7.74
C GLY A 11 -7.48 -14.76 -7.05
N ALA A 12 -7.56 -14.69 -5.71
CA ALA A 12 -8.78 -14.99 -4.94
C ALA A 12 -9.55 -13.73 -4.49
N ALA A 13 -9.30 -12.55 -5.08
CA ALA A 13 -9.98 -11.33 -4.72
C ALA A 13 -11.48 -11.34 -5.07
N ASP A 14 -12.34 -10.84 -4.17
CA ASP A 14 -13.71 -10.48 -4.52
C ASP A 14 -13.70 -9.30 -5.52
N PRO A 15 -14.29 -9.44 -6.73
CA PRO A 15 -14.21 -8.42 -7.77
C PRO A 15 -14.75 -7.05 -7.35
N GLN A 16 -15.90 -7.02 -6.67
CA GLN A 16 -16.55 -5.76 -6.31
C GLN A 16 -15.77 -5.05 -5.19
N LYS A 17 -15.26 -5.82 -4.23
CA LYS A 17 -14.38 -5.35 -3.17
C LYS A 17 -13.10 -4.76 -3.76
N ALA A 18 -12.48 -5.45 -4.72
CA ALA A 18 -11.28 -4.98 -5.41
C ALA A 18 -11.51 -3.62 -6.08
N ILE A 19 -12.60 -3.48 -6.85
CA ILE A 19 -12.95 -2.21 -7.52
C ILE A 19 -13.13 -1.09 -6.50
N ASN A 20 -13.96 -1.31 -5.48
CA ASN A 20 -14.26 -0.29 -4.48
C ASN A 20 -13.00 0.18 -3.73
N ILE A 21 -12.16 -0.77 -3.33
CA ILE A 21 -10.93 -0.46 -2.57
C ILE A 21 -9.91 0.22 -3.45
N VAL A 22 -9.61 -0.29 -4.65
CA VAL A 22 -8.60 0.30 -5.54
C VAL A 22 -8.96 1.73 -5.92
N VAL A 23 -10.23 1.97 -6.29
CA VAL A 23 -10.72 3.32 -6.60
C VAL A 23 -10.60 4.23 -5.38
N ASN A 24 -10.95 3.75 -4.19
CA ASN A 24 -10.81 4.56 -2.97
C ASN A 24 -9.34 4.86 -2.63
N SER A 25 -8.46 3.87 -2.74
CA SER A 25 -7.03 4.00 -2.47
C SER A 25 -6.39 5.08 -3.33
N LYS A 26 -6.78 5.20 -4.60
CA LYS A 26 -6.25 6.22 -5.53
C LYS A 26 -7.03 7.54 -5.49
N MET A 27 -8.34 7.48 -5.63
CA MET A 27 -9.15 8.64 -6.05
C MET A 27 -9.85 9.39 -4.93
N ARG A 28 -9.87 8.87 -3.69
CA ARG A 28 -10.47 9.60 -2.57
C ARG A 28 -9.74 10.92 -2.30
N ARG A 29 -8.41 10.88 -2.29
CA ARG A 29 -7.53 12.04 -2.17
C ARG A 29 -6.19 11.70 -2.80
N THR A 30 -5.88 12.31 -3.94
CA THR A 30 -4.70 11.99 -4.74
C THR A 30 -3.42 12.63 -4.19
N GLY A 31 -3.51 13.86 -3.66
CA GLY A 31 -2.37 14.63 -3.16
C GLY A 31 -1.91 14.30 -1.73
N ILE A 32 -1.97 13.03 -1.31
CA ILE A 32 -1.46 12.57 -0.01
C ILE A 32 -0.54 11.35 -0.19
N CYS A 33 0.44 11.18 0.68
CA CYS A 33 1.40 10.09 0.64
C CYS A 33 0.81 8.69 0.94
N GLY A 34 -0.43 8.62 1.46
CA GLY A 34 -1.15 7.35 1.62
C GLY A 34 -1.98 6.94 0.39
N SER A 35 -1.96 7.73 -0.68
CA SER A 35 -2.63 7.41 -1.94
C SER A 35 -1.91 6.25 -2.63
N ALA A 36 -2.65 5.33 -3.25
CA ALA A 36 -2.03 4.31 -4.07
C ALA A 36 -1.30 4.95 -5.26
N GLU A 37 -0.13 4.46 -5.62
CA GLU A 37 0.63 4.92 -6.79
C GLU A 37 0.86 3.79 -7.80
N THR A 38 0.82 2.54 -7.33
CA THR A 38 0.88 1.35 -8.19
C THR A 38 -0.22 0.33 -7.83
N LEU A 39 -0.93 -0.14 -8.85
CA LEU A 39 -1.80 -1.30 -8.82
C LEU A 39 -1.04 -2.52 -9.34
N LEU A 40 -0.92 -3.54 -8.49
CA LEU A 40 -0.42 -4.85 -8.88
C LEU A 40 -1.64 -5.78 -9.03
N ILE A 41 -1.73 -6.51 -10.13
CA ILE A 41 -2.81 -7.48 -10.33
C ILE A 41 -2.25 -8.84 -10.70
N ASP A 42 -2.77 -9.88 -10.06
CA ASP A 42 -2.39 -11.26 -10.35
C ASP A 42 -2.78 -11.62 -11.79
N ARG A 43 -1.83 -12.21 -12.52
CA ARG A 43 -2.04 -12.74 -13.87
C ARG A 43 -3.27 -13.66 -13.95
N ALA A 44 -3.58 -14.42 -12.90
CA ALA A 44 -4.71 -15.35 -12.88
C ALA A 44 -6.08 -14.67 -13.05
N VAL A 45 -6.22 -13.41 -12.66
CA VAL A 45 -7.48 -12.64 -12.75
C VAL A 45 -7.38 -11.40 -13.62
N ALA A 46 -6.18 -11.05 -14.11
CA ALA A 46 -5.93 -9.84 -14.88
C ALA A 46 -6.86 -9.71 -16.09
N GLU A 47 -7.04 -10.76 -16.90
CA GLU A 47 -7.91 -10.70 -18.09
C GLU A 47 -9.37 -10.39 -17.75
N THR A 48 -9.86 -10.87 -16.60
CA THR A 48 -11.26 -10.72 -16.19
C THR A 48 -11.54 -9.47 -15.38
N LEU A 49 -10.59 -9.04 -14.54
CA LEU A 49 -10.81 -8.00 -13.53
C LEU A 49 -10.14 -6.68 -13.87
N LEU A 50 -9.02 -6.70 -14.60
CA LEU A 50 -8.33 -5.46 -15.00
C LEU A 50 -9.22 -4.54 -15.85
N PRO A 51 -10.03 -5.02 -16.83
CA PRO A 51 -10.92 -4.15 -17.58
C PRO A 51 -11.93 -3.40 -16.70
N ALA A 52 -12.49 -4.06 -15.69
CA ALA A 52 -13.46 -3.45 -14.78
C ALA A 52 -12.79 -2.43 -13.84
N LEU A 53 -11.61 -2.75 -13.30
CA LEU A 53 -10.80 -1.83 -12.50
C LEU A 53 -10.43 -0.57 -13.30
N ALA A 54 -9.96 -0.77 -14.54
CA ALA A 54 -9.54 0.32 -15.40
C ALA A 54 -10.70 1.24 -15.78
N SER A 55 -11.86 0.67 -16.14
CA SER A 55 -13.07 1.46 -16.42
C SER A 55 -13.44 2.32 -15.21
N ALA A 56 -13.53 1.73 -14.01
CA ALA A 56 -13.92 2.45 -12.81
C ALA A 56 -12.93 3.57 -12.43
N LEU A 57 -11.63 3.32 -12.61
CA LEU A 57 -10.59 4.33 -12.38
C LEU A 57 -10.64 5.45 -13.41
N SER A 58 -10.79 5.14 -14.69
CA SER A 58 -10.90 6.13 -15.76
C SER A 58 -12.19 6.95 -15.67
N ASP A 59 -13.32 6.34 -15.29
CA ASP A 59 -14.58 7.05 -15.02
C ASP A 59 -14.46 8.04 -13.85
N ALA A 60 -13.60 7.72 -12.87
CA ALA A 60 -13.24 8.62 -11.78
C ALA A 60 -12.22 9.72 -12.17
N GLY A 61 -11.71 9.70 -13.40
CA GLY A 61 -10.74 10.66 -13.93
C GLY A 61 -9.27 10.26 -13.76
N CYS A 62 -8.98 8.98 -13.49
CA CYS A 62 -7.61 8.49 -13.32
C CYS A 62 -6.96 8.12 -14.67
N THR A 63 -5.73 8.60 -14.88
CA THR A 63 -4.86 8.17 -15.98
C THR A 63 -4.10 6.90 -15.58
N LEU A 64 -4.16 5.87 -16.43
CA LEU A 64 -3.50 4.59 -16.17
C LEU A 64 -2.28 4.40 -17.07
N LYS A 65 -1.18 3.95 -16.47
CA LYS A 65 0.06 3.57 -17.15
C LYS A 65 0.37 2.11 -16.87
N GLY A 66 0.36 1.27 -17.90
CA GLY A 66 0.50 -0.18 -17.79
C GLY A 66 1.80 -0.73 -18.34
N ASP A 67 2.24 -1.85 -17.77
CA ASP A 67 3.23 -2.71 -18.41
C ASP A 67 2.68 -3.36 -19.70
N GLU A 68 3.53 -4.11 -20.41
CA GLU A 68 3.14 -4.76 -21.67
C GLU A 68 1.98 -5.75 -21.48
N ALA A 69 1.92 -6.44 -20.35
CA ALA A 69 0.86 -7.40 -20.06
C ALA A 69 -0.50 -6.70 -19.83
N ALA A 70 -0.52 -5.63 -19.02
CA ALA A 70 -1.69 -4.80 -18.80
C ALA A 70 -2.18 -4.17 -20.11
N ARG A 71 -1.25 -3.70 -20.96
CA ARG A 71 -1.58 -3.12 -22.27
C ARG A 71 -2.06 -4.14 -23.30
N THR A 72 -1.66 -5.39 -23.17
CA THR A 72 -2.21 -6.48 -23.99
C THR A 72 -3.70 -6.68 -23.69
N ILE A 73 -4.11 -6.51 -22.43
CA ILE A 73 -5.51 -6.61 -21.98
C ILE A 73 -6.27 -5.31 -22.30
N ILE A 74 -5.63 -4.15 -22.13
CA ILE A 74 -6.22 -2.82 -22.36
C ILE A 74 -5.32 -2.01 -23.30
N PRO A 75 -5.51 -2.12 -24.63
CA PRO A 75 -4.63 -1.50 -25.61
C PRO A 75 -4.47 0.02 -25.52
N ASP A 76 -5.51 0.72 -25.02
CA ASP A 76 -5.53 2.18 -24.89
C ASP A 76 -4.80 2.70 -23.63
N MET A 77 -4.33 1.81 -22.76
CA MET A 77 -3.56 2.18 -21.57
C MET A 77 -2.18 2.72 -21.97
N GLN A 78 -1.75 3.81 -21.32
CA GLN A 78 -0.43 4.41 -21.58
C GLN A 78 0.68 3.42 -21.20
N ALA A 79 1.83 3.49 -21.85
CA ALA A 79 2.98 2.67 -21.49
C ALA A 79 3.62 3.18 -20.19
N ALA A 80 3.76 2.30 -19.20
CA ALA A 80 4.60 2.53 -18.04
C ALA A 80 6.09 2.36 -18.43
N SER A 81 6.91 3.29 -17.97
CA SER A 81 8.36 3.23 -18.01
C SER A 81 8.92 2.66 -16.70
N GLU A 82 10.24 2.42 -16.64
CA GLU A 82 10.89 1.99 -15.39
C GLU A 82 10.78 3.05 -14.28
N ASP A 83 10.76 4.33 -14.66
CA ASP A 83 10.63 5.45 -13.71
C ASP A 83 9.23 5.51 -13.08
N ASP A 84 8.20 5.06 -13.79
CA ASP A 84 6.82 5.03 -13.30
C ASP A 84 6.64 4.07 -12.11
N TRP A 85 7.49 3.04 -11.97
CA TRP A 85 7.51 2.17 -10.81
C TRP A 85 8.19 2.79 -9.58
N ARG A 86 8.82 3.97 -9.72
CA ARG A 86 9.54 4.67 -8.65
C ARG A 86 8.94 6.05 -8.34
N THR A 87 7.82 6.39 -8.98
CA THR A 87 7.27 7.75 -8.93
C THR A 87 6.05 7.81 -8.02
N GLU A 88 6.15 8.56 -6.92
CA GLU A 88 4.97 9.08 -6.23
C GLU A 88 4.36 10.23 -7.04
N TYR A 89 3.19 10.01 -7.66
CA TYR A 89 2.58 11.01 -8.54
C TYR A 89 1.91 12.14 -7.78
N LEU A 90 1.27 11.84 -6.62
CA LEU A 90 0.41 12.79 -5.90
C LEU A 90 -0.71 13.41 -6.77
N ASP A 91 -1.11 12.70 -7.81
CA ASP A 91 -2.10 13.10 -8.81
C ASP A 91 -3.01 11.93 -9.19
N ALA A 92 -4.03 12.15 -10.02
CA ALA A 92 -4.91 11.13 -10.57
C ALA A 92 -4.20 10.27 -11.64
N ILE A 93 -3.02 9.74 -11.32
CA ILE A 93 -2.22 8.85 -12.17
C ILE A 93 -1.95 7.57 -11.38
N LEU A 94 -2.06 6.40 -12.02
CA LEU A 94 -1.79 5.11 -11.39
C LEU A 94 -1.01 4.20 -12.36
N SER A 95 0.12 3.68 -11.88
CA SER A 95 0.87 2.63 -12.56
C SER A 95 0.19 1.28 -12.37
N VAL A 96 0.19 0.43 -13.38
CA VAL A 96 -0.51 -0.87 -13.39
C VAL A 96 0.45 -1.96 -13.88
N ARG A 97 0.66 -2.98 -13.06
CA ARG A 97 1.53 -4.11 -13.41
C ARG A 97 0.81 -5.44 -13.22
N VAL A 98 0.97 -6.34 -14.17
CA VAL A 98 0.55 -7.73 -14.01
C VAL A 98 1.69 -8.52 -13.37
N VAL A 99 1.40 -9.22 -12.27
CA VAL A 99 2.40 -9.97 -11.48
C VAL A 99 2.01 -11.44 -11.35
N ASP A 100 3.01 -12.28 -11.10
CA ASP A 100 2.82 -13.72 -10.92
C ASP A 100 2.55 -14.01 -9.43
N GLY A 101 1.28 -13.94 -9.04
CA GLY A 101 0.85 -14.23 -7.67
C GLY A 101 1.40 -13.27 -6.60
N VAL A 102 1.19 -13.65 -5.35
CA VAL A 102 1.64 -12.90 -4.17
C VAL A 102 3.17 -12.76 -4.13
N ASP A 103 3.90 -13.75 -4.64
CA ASP A 103 5.36 -13.70 -4.71
C ASP A 103 5.85 -12.57 -5.63
N GLY A 104 5.26 -12.46 -6.83
CA GLY A 104 5.56 -11.37 -7.75
C GLY A 104 5.19 -10.01 -7.17
N ALA A 105 4.06 -9.93 -6.46
CA ALA A 105 3.63 -8.70 -5.80
C ALA A 105 4.62 -8.26 -4.70
N MET A 106 4.98 -9.16 -3.79
CA MET A 106 5.92 -8.86 -2.70
C MET A 106 7.32 -8.54 -3.22
N ALA A 107 7.78 -9.22 -4.27
CA ALA A 107 9.07 -8.92 -4.91
C ALA A 107 9.07 -7.51 -5.53
N HIS A 108 7.97 -7.09 -6.16
CA HIS A 108 7.82 -5.75 -6.70
C HIS A 108 7.83 -4.70 -5.57
N ILE A 109 7.02 -4.89 -4.54
CA ILE A 109 6.94 -3.97 -3.38
C ILE A 109 8.30 -3.84 -2.70
N ALA A 110 9.01 -4.95 -2.48
CA ALA A 110 10.34 -4.93 -1.86
C ALA A 110 11.39 -4.20 -2.70
N HIS A 111 11.23 -4.20 -4.04
CA HIS A 111 12.17 -3.54 -4.95
C HIS A 111 11.89 -2.04 -5.14
N TYR A 112 10.61 -1.67 -5.20
CA TYR A 112 10.18 -0.33 -5.59
C TYR A 112 9.61 0.51 -4.45
N GLY A 113 8.89 -0.13 -3.51
CA GLY A 113 8.15 0.56 -2.45
C GLY A 113 9.03 1.36 -1.49
N THR A 114 8.46 2.43 -0.95
CA THR A 114 9.12 3.31 0.02
C THR A 114 8.82 2.93 1.47
N SER A 115 8.27 1.74 1.67
CA SER A 115 7.90 1.17 2.98
C SER A 115 6.85 2.00 3.75
N HIS A 116 5.94 2.69 3.04
CA HIS A 116 4.88 3.50 3.64
C HIS A 116 3.64 2.65 3.97
N THR A 117 2.77 2.40 2.98
CA THR A 117 1.53 1.63 3.12
C THR A 117 1.37 0.68 1.95
N GLU A 118 1.11 -0.59 2.22
CA GLU A 118 0.83 -1.60 1.19
C GLU A 118 -0.47 -2.32 1.51
N ALA A 119 -1.25 -2.66 0.50
CA ALA A 119 -2.50 -3.37 0.68
C ALA A 119 -2.59 -4.62 -0.21
N ILE A 120 -3.15 -5.70 0.33
CA ILE A 120 -3.59 -6.87 -0.42
C ILE A 120 -5.11 -6.96 -0.39
N ILE A 121 -5.70 -7.34 -1.52
CA ILE A 121 -7.12 -7.66 -1.67
C ILE A 121 -7.22 -9.13 -2.07
N THR A 122 -7.74 -9.96 -1.15
CA THR A 122 -7.90 -11.41 -1.35
C THR A 122 -8.94 -11.97 -0.38
N GLU A 123 -9.66 -13.02 -0.78
CA GLU A 123 -10.45 -13.85 0.14
C GLU A 123 -9.67 -15.07 0.65
N ASP A 124 -8.45 -15.31 0.16
CA ASP A 124 -7.58 -16.37 0.67
C ASP A 124 -6.88 -15.93 1.96
N ALA A 125 -7.23 -16.57 3.07
CA ALA A 125 -6.71 -16.22 4.38
C ALA A 125 -5.21 -16.54 4.56
N GLU A 126 -4.70 -17.56 3.87
CA GLU A 126 -3.29 -17.94 3.95
C GLU A 126 -2.41 -16.93 3.21
N THR A 127 -2.82 -16.55 2.00
CA THR A 127 -2.16 -15.51 1.19
C THR A 127 -2.22 -14.14 1.90
N ALA A 128 -3.37 -13.79 2.48
CA ALA A 128 -3.49 -12.56 3.27
C ALA A 128 -2.53 -12.55 4.47
N ALA A 129 -2.53 -13.62 5.27
CA ALA A 129 -1.64 -13.73 6.43
C ALA A 129 -0.18 -13.68 6.02
N ARG A 130 0.19 -14.32 4.90
CA ARG A 130 1.54 -14.30 4.36
C ARG A 130 1.97 -12.88 3.98
N PHE A 131 1.16 -12.18 3.19
CA PHE A 131 1.43 -10.79 2.78
C PHE A 131 1.60 -9.86 3.98
N LEU A 132 0.71 -9.95 4.98
CA LEU A 132 0.78 -9.14 6.21
C LEU A 132 2.05 -9.39 7.03
N ASN A 133 2.62 -10.60 6.98
CA ASN A 133 3.81 -10.96 7.73
C ASN A 133 5.11 -10.68 6.98
N GLU A 134 5.12 -10.80 5.66
CA GLU A 134 6.33 -10.71 4.84
C GLU A 134 6.57 -9.31 4.24
N VAL A 135 5.51 -8.52 4.02
CA VAL A 135 5.65 -7.14 3.51
C VAL A 135 6.12 -6.20 4.61
N ASP A 136 7.28 -5.59 4.39
CA ASP A 136 7.97 -4.81 5.41
C ASP A 136 7.76 -3.30 5.22
N SER A 137 6.50 -2.86 5.42
CA SER A 137 6.09 -1.45 5.36
C SER A 137 5.60 -0.95 6.72
N GLY A 138 5.50 0.36 6.89
CA GLY A 138 5.00 0.94 8.13
C GLY A 138 3.56 0.55 8.42
N ILE A 139 2.77 0.33 7.37
CA ILE A 139 1.39 -0.10 7.43
C ILE A 139 1.17 -1.17 6.35
N VAL A 140 0.57 -2.29 6.73
CA VAL A 140 0.16 -3.35 5.79
C VAL A 140 -1.31 -3.66 6.02
N LEU A 141 -2.10 -3.70 4.96
CA LEU A 141 -3.55 -3.77 5.01
C LEU A 141 -4.05 -4.99 4.24
N HIS A 142 -5.11 -5.64 4.76
CA HIS A 142 -5.85 -6.67 4.07
C HIS A 142 -7.28 -6.19 3.83
N ASN A 143 -7.73 -6.21 2.58
CA ASN A 143 -9.10 -5.85 2.20
C ASN A 143 -9.52 -4.45 2.70
N ALA A 144 -8.58 -3.50 2.71
CA ALA A 144 -8.81 -2.11 3.09
C ALA A 144 -8.01 -1.12 2.22
N SER A 145 -8.51 0.10 2.11
CA SER A 145 -7.89 1.19 1.35
C SER A 145 -6.59 1.66 1.99
N THR A 146 -5.57 1.96 1.16
CA THR A 146 -4.30 2.54 1.64
C THR A 146 -4.50 3.89 2.34
N GLN A 147 -5.59 4.59 2.03
CA GLN A 147 -5.93 5.87 2.66
C GLN A 147 -6.44 5.76 4.11
N PHE A 148 -6.54 4.55 4.67
CA PHE A 148 -6.67 4.36 6.12
C PHE A 148 -5.37 4.63 6.87
N ALA A 149 -4.24 4.79 6.18
CA ALA A 149 -2.97 5.21 6.75
C ALA A 149 -3.04 6.67 7.26
N ASP A 150 -3.62 6.82 8.45
CA ASP A 150 -3.87 8.10 9.12
C ASP A 150 -4.10 7.83 10.62
N GLY A 151 -3.40 8.55 11.49
CA GLY A 151 -3.48 8.38 12.94
C GLY A 151 -4.88 8.61 13.51
N GLY A 152 -5.69 9.48 12.90
CA GLY A 152 -7.09 9.65 13.26
C GLY A 152 -7.92 8.39 12.98
N GLN A 153 -7.74 7.78 11.81
CA GLN A 153 -8.35 6.50 11.46
C GLN A 153 -7.87 5.35 12.35
N PHE A 154 -6.62 5.40 12.83
CA PHE A 154 -6.06 4.40 13.76
C PHE A 154 -6.43 4.66 15.24
N GLY A 155 -7.27 5.66 15.52
CA GLY A 155 -7.76 5.93 16.87
C GLY A 155 -6.77 6.67 17.78
N MET A 156 -5.70 7.24 17.21
CA MET A 156 -4.69 8.02 17.94
C MET A 156 -5.14 9.45 18.22
N GLY A 157 -6.28 9.87 17.65
CA GLY A 157 -6.84 11.21 17.73
C GLY A 157 -6.15 12.21 16.81
N ALA A 158 -4.83 12.31 16.89
CA ALA A 158 -4.00 13.15 16.03
C ALA A 158 -2.64 12.49 15.76
N GLU A 159 -2.03 12.87 14.64
CA GLU A 159 -0.66 12.51 14.29
C GLU A 159 0.16 13.75 13.89
N ILE A 160 1.48 13.66 14.05
CA ILE A 160 2.42 14.62 13.44
C ILE A 160 2.69 14.26 11.97
N GLY A 161 2.60 12.97 11.64
CA GLY A 161 2.80 12.42 10.31
C GLY A 161 3.12 10.94 10.39
N ILE A 162 3.55 10.37 9.26
CA ILE A 162 3.85 8.94 9.14
C ILE A 162 5.35 8.73 8.96
N ALA A 163 5.93 7.86 9.79
CA ALA A 163 7.33 7.51 9.77
C ALA A 163 7.55 6.15 9.08
N THR A 164 8.42 6.11 8.07
CA THR A 164 8.78 4.85 7.36
C THR A 164 10.09 4.24 7.87
N GLY A 165 10.79 4.91 8.79
CA GLY A 165 12.01 4.41 9.41
C GLY A 165 11.80 3.18 10.30
N ARG A 166 12.89 2.48 10.63
CA ARG A 166 12.86 1.24 11.43
C ARG A 166 13.19 1.43 12.92
N ILE A 167 13.61 2.62 13.31
CA ILE A 167 14.03 2.92 14.70
C ILE A 167 13.02 3.88 15.32
N HIS A 168 12.55 3.55 16.52
CA HIS A 168 11.54 4.28 17.29
C HIS A 168 10.13 4.19 16.69
N ALA A 169 9.59 5.28 16.15
CA ALA A 169 8.22 5.30 15.67
C ALA A 169 8.17 4.90 14.20
N ARG A 170 7.28 3.96 13.87
CA ARG A 170 7.01 3.49 12.52
C ARG A 170 5.50 3.46 12.29
N GLY A 171 5.05 3.92 11.13
CA GLY A 171 3.64 4.23 10.87
C GLY A 171 3.25 5.60 11.43
N PRO A 172 1.96 5.81 11.74
CA PRO A 172 1.46 7.07 12.31
C PRO A 172 2.15 7.43 13.64
N VAL A 173 2.59 8.68 13.77
CA VAL A 173 3.31 9.21 14.93
C VAL A 173 2.37 10.07 15.77
N GLY A 174 1.77 9.48 16.80
CA GLY A 174 0.93 10.18 17.79
C GLY A 174 1.68 10.51 19.07
N ALA A 175 0.94 10.82 20.13
CA ALA A 175 1.51 11.29 21.41
C ALA A 175 2.46 10.27 22.05
N GLU A 176 2.12 8.97 22.05
CA GLU A 176 2.97 7.91 22.63
C GLU A 176 4.31 7.80 21.91
N GLN A 177 4.30 7.95 20.58
CA GLN A 177 5.49 7.94 19.72
C GLN A 177 6.37 9.18 19.90
N LEU A 178 6.00 10.16 20.74
CA LEU A 178 6.85 11.30 21.11
C LEU A 178 7.43 11.19 22.52
N THR A 179 7.25 10.03 23.14
CA THR A 179 7.80 9.73 24.47
C THR A 179 9.02 8.82 24.36
N ILE A 180 9.84 8.84 25.42
CA ILE A 180 10.90 7.84 25.65
C ILE A 180 10.77 7.34 27.08
N TYR A 181 11.34 6.17 27.36
CA TYR A 181 11.32 5.57 28.68
C TYR A 181 12.57 5.95 29.48
N LYS A 182 12.44 5.85 30.82
CA LYS A 182 13.58 5.88 31.74
C LYS A 182 13.41 4.78 32.78
N TYR A 183 14.53 4.28 33.29
CA TYR A 183 14.52 3.34 34.41
C TYR A 183 14.52 4.12 35.73
N VAL A 184 13.59 3.78 36.61
CA VAL A 184 13.53 4.34 37.96
C VAL A 184 13.72 3.21 38.96
N VAL A 185 14.87 3.20 39.63
CA VAL A 185 15.20 2.20 40.66
C VAL A 185 15.11 2.87 42.03
N ARG A 186 14.31 2.28 42.93
CA ARG A 186 14.21 2.71 44.33
C ARG A 186 14.95 1.72 45.21
N GLY A 187 16.04 2.17 45.80
CA GLY A 187 16.87 1.36 46.68
C GLY A 187 16.72 1.74 48.16
N THR A 188 17.16 0.83 49.02
CA THR A 188 17.28 0.97 50.48
C THR A 188 18.67 0.56 50.98
N GLY A 189 19.67 0.47 50.10
CA GLY A 189 21.04 0.08 50.44
C GLY A 189 21.63 -1.07 49.60
N GLN A 190 21.06 -1.34 48.42
CA GLN A 190 21.54 -2.39 47.52
C GLN A 190 22.92 -2.02 46.95
N ILE A 191 23.85 -2.97 47.03
CA ILE A 191 25.19 -2.87 46.46
C ILE A 191 25.34 -3.86 45.28
N ARG A 192 26.25 -3.56 44.36
CA ARG A 192 26.71 -4.48 43.31
C ARG A 192 28.17 -4.85 43.61
N PRO A 193 28.54 -6.14 43.73
CA PRO A 193 29.90 -6.57 43.99
C PRO A 193 30.84 -6.27 42.82
#